data_AF-A0A329SB64-F1
#
_entry.id   AF-A0A329SB64-F1
#
_cell.length_a   1.000
_cell.length_b   1.000
_cell.length_c   1.000
_cell.angle_alpha   90.00
_cell.angle_beta   90.00
_cell.angle_gamma   90.00
#
_symmetry.space_group_name_H-M   'P 1'
#
loop_
_entity.id
_entity.type
_entity.pdbx_description
1 polymer ?
#
loop_
_entity_poly.entity_id
_entity_poly.type
_entity_poly.pdbx_seq_one_letter_code
_entity_poly.pdbx_strand_id
1 'polypeptide(L)'
;MLSLWGNKADGTNDKVKSTMHVAGDSLVFDDYLVLVDYSDQVISFLEQKACGSGGAKNLGVEYISDNIGTELLLDLAMADHMLTHNWCGKVTFHVKAEPIYVSDVMPADVDGHVMEMQREIRTPEVRALDKRLAEYVSKGQIIIRPDTYWNQYTYYWEMPAELQTRLAREATLVILKGDLNYRRLLSDRL
;
A
#
# COMPACT_ATOMS: atom_id res chain seq x y z
N MET A 1 1.61 -10.93 3.30
CA MET A 1 0.34 -11.33 2.65
C MET A 1 -0.91 -10.58 3.12
N LEU A 2 -0.99 -10.04 4.34
CA LEU A 2 -2.20 -9.35 4.82
C LEU A 2 -2.65 -8.15 3.94
N SER A 3 -1.70 -7.30 3.51
CA SER A 3 -1.98 -6.15 2.62
C SER A 3 -2.60 -6.54 1.27
N LEU A 4 -2.36 -7.76 0.76
CA LEU A 4 -3.00 -8.28 -0.46
C LEU A 4 -4.52 -8.43 -0.27
N TRP A 5 -4.93 -8.86 0.92
CA TRP A 5 -6.30 -9.28 1.19
C TRP A 5 -7.16 -8.24 1.90
N GLY A 6 -6.62 -7.05 2.22
CA GLY A 6 -7.42 -5.98 2.83
C GLY A 6 -8.63 -5.58 1.98
N ASN A 7 -8.44 -5.62 0.66
CA ASN A 7 -9.47 -5.41 -0.36
C ASN A 7 -10.70 -6.36 -0.18
N LYS A 8 -10.45 -7.57 0.33
CA LYS A 8 -11.44 -8.63 0.57
C LYS A 8 -12.15 -8.51 1.93
N ALA A 9 -11.52 -7.84 2.90
CA ALA A 9 -12.16 -7.50 4.16
C ALA A 9 -13.28 -6.46 3.99
N ASP A 10 -13.10 -5.53 3.05
CA ASP A 10 -14.03 -4.42 2.81
C ASP A 10 -15.15 -4.75 1.80
N GLY A 11 -15.01 -5.83 1.03
CA GLY A 11 -15.98 -6.23 0.00
C GLY A 11 -17.35 -6.69 0.54
N THR A 12 -18.43 -6.46 -0.21
CA THR A 12 -19.80 -6.93 0.10
C THR A 12 -20.06 -8.39 -0.26
N ASN A 13 -19.05 -9.10 -0.80
CA ASN A 13 -19.21 -10.47 -1.26
C ASN A 13 -19.01 -11.45 -0.08
N ASP A 14 -20.11 -11.93 0.47
CA ASP A 14 -20.13 -12.84 1.63
C ASP A 14 -19.34 -14.13 1.41
N LYS A 15 -19.27 -14.64 0.17
CA LYS A 15 -18.46 -15.83 -0.17
C LYS A 15 -16.96 -15.60 -0.07
N VAL A 16 -16.55 -14.34 -0.26
CA VAL A 16 -15.16 -13.92 -0.23
C VAL A 16 -14.79 -13.59 1.22
N LYS A 17 -15.69 -12.95 1.99
CA LYS A 17 -15.53 -12.79 3.45
C LYS A 17 -15.47 -14.12 4.21
N SER A 18 -16.20 -15.16 3.77
CA SER A 18 -16.21 -16.46 4.46
C SER A 18 -14.90 -17.24 4.42
N THR A 19 -13.95 -16.86 3.56
CA THR A 19 -12.60 -17.45 3.57
C THR A 19 -11.61 -16.63 4.43
N MET A 20 -12.11 -15.64 5.18
CA MET A 20 -11.34 -14.93 6.19
C MET A 20 -11.62 -15.61 7.52
N HIS A 21 -10.59 -16.14 8.14
CA HIS A 21 -10.71 -16.78 9.44
C HIS A 21 -9.98 -15.93 10.48
N VAL A 22 -10.69 -15.59 11.54
CA VAL A 22 -10.07 -15.03 12.74
C VAL A 22 -9.56 -16.22 13.55
N ALA A 23 -8.24 -16.39 13.61
CA ALA A 23 -7.60 -17.40 14.44
C ALA A 23 -6.92 -16.68 15.62
N GLY A 24 -7.62 -16.62 16.75
CA GLY A 24 -7.19 -15.78 17.88
C GLY A 24 -7.26 -14.30 17.51
N ASP A 25 -6.14 -13.58 17.67
CA ASP A 25 -6.03 -12.14 17.36
C ASP A 25 -5.53 -11.86 15.93
N SER A 26 -5.36 -12.89 15.10
CA SER A 26 -4.80 -12.78 13.76
C SER A 26 -5.85 -13.04 12.67
N LEU A 27 -5.84 -12.19 11.65
CA LEU A 27 -6.51 -12.46 10.38
C LEU A 27 -5.67 -13.49 9.61
N VAL A 28 -6.20 -14.70 9.45
CA VAL A 28 -5.59 -15.74 8.63
C VAL A 28 -6.31 -15.77 7.30
N PHE A 29 -5.52 -15.66 6.23
CA PHE A 29 -5.99 -15.89 4.88
C PHE A 29 -5.46 -17.21 4.39
N ASP A 30 -6.28 -17.86 3.60
CA ASP A 30 -5.94 -19.11 2.94
C ASP A 30 -4.92 -18.84 1.83
N ASP A 31 -3.63 -19.02 2.15
CA ASP A 31 -2.52 -18.80 1.22
C ASP A 31 -2.63 -19.66 -0.07
N TYR A 32 -3.38 -20.78 -0.03
CA TYR A 32 -3.66 -21.61 -1.20
C TYR A 32 -4.49 -20.88 -2.28
N LEU A 33 -5.12 -19.74 -1.96
CA LEU A 33 -5.84 -18.91 -2.92
C LEU A 33 -4.90 -17.97 -3.70
N VAL A 34 -3.63 -17.87 -3.32
CA VAL A 34 -2.62 -17.12 -4.07
C VAL A 34 -2.14 -17.98 -5.24
N LEU A 35 -2.61 -17.66 -6.45
CA LEU A 35 -2.25 -18.42 -7.66
C LEU A 35 -0.80 -18.19 -8.11
N VAL A 36 -0.28 -16.99 -7.86
CA VAL A 36 1.08 -16.57 -8.22
C VAL A 36 1.66 -15.77 -7.06
N ASP A 37 2.71 -16.30 -6.44
CA ASP A 37 3.39 -15.66 -5.32
C ASP A 37 4.87 -15.41 -5.68
N TYR A 38 5.25 -14.13 -5.67
CA TYR A 38 6.63 -13.69 -5.89
C TYR A 38 7.22 -12.99 -4.66
N SER A 39 6.65 -13.18 -3.47
CA SER A 39 7.04 -12.47 -2.25
C SER A 39 8.52 -12.68 -1.89
N ASP A 40 9.01 -13.92 -1.96
CA ASP A 40 10.42 -14.25 -1.66
C ASP A 40 11.39 -13.59 -2.66
N GLN A 41 11.01 -13.52 -3.93
CA GLN A 41 11.79 -12.86 -4.98
C GLN A 41 11.82 -11.34 -4.76
N VAL A 42 10.72 -10.73 -4.32
CA VAL A 42 10.66 -9.30 -3.97
C VAL A 42 11.55 -9.01 -2.75
N ILE A 43 11.52 -9.86 -1.73
CA ILE A 43 12.41 -9.73 -0.56
C ILE A 43 13.87 -9.81 -0.99
N SER A 44 14.23 -10.86 -1.73
CA SER A 44 15.59 -11.06 -2.26
C SER A 44 16.05 -9.87 -3.11
N PHE A 45 15.14 -9.30 -3.91
CA PHE A 45 15.42 -8.12 -4.73
C PHE A 45 15.74 -6.89 -3.88
N LEU A 46 14.95 -6.62 -2.83
CA LEU A 46 15.20 -5.48 -1.93
C LEU A 46 16.53 -5.63 -1.19
N GLU A 47 16.87 -6.84 -0.73
CA GLU A 47 18.16 -7.13 -0.09
C GLU A 47 19.34 -6.86 -1.04
N GLN A 48 19.25 -7.33 -2.29
CA GLN A 48 20.27 -7.07 -3.31
C GLN A 48 20.41 -5.57 -3.60
N LYS A 49 19.29 -4.85 -3.69
CA LYS A 49 19.29 -3.40 -3.92
C LYS A 49 19.89 -2.66 -2.72
N ALA A 50 19.61 -3.08 -1.49
CA ALA A 50 20.19 -2.49 -0.30
C ALA A 50 21.73 -2.63 -0.30
N CYS A 51 22.25 -3.80 -0.65
CA CYS A 51 23.70 -4.03 -0.79
C CYS A 51 24.34 -3.12 -1.86
N GLY A 52 23.69 -2.97 -3.02
CA GLY A 52 24.21 -2.14 -4.12
C GLY A 52 24.10 -0.63 -3.90
N SER A 53 23.17 -0.18 -3.05
CA SER A 53 22.82 1.24 -2.90
C SER A 53 23.42 1.88 -1.65
N GLY A 54 24.28 1.18 -0.89
CA GLY A 54 24.86 1.68 0.35
C GLY A 54 23.91 1.59 1.56
N GLY A 55 22.93 0.68 1.50
CA GLY A 55 22.00 0.37 2.59
C GLY A 55 20.53 0.57 2.21
N ALA A 56 19.66 -0.12 2.92
CA ALA A 56 18.21 -0.09 2.67
C ALA A 56 17.57 1.29 2.85
N LYS A 57 18.18 2.17 3.65
CA LYS A 57 17.70 3.55 3.84
C LYS A 57 17.73 4.40 2.57
N ASN A 58 18.44 3.97 1.53
CA ASN A 58 18.47 4.64 0.24
C ASN A 58 17.40 4.10 -0.73
N LEU A 59 16.64 3.08 -0.33
CA LEU A 59 15.58 2.50 -1.14
C LEU A 59 14.25 3.21 -0.90
N GLY A 60 13.52 3.43 -1.99
CA GLY A 60 12.15 3.96 -1.99
C GLY A 60 11.14 2.90 -2.43
N VAL A 61 10.02 2.80 -1.72
CA VAL A 61 8.88 1.94 -2.10
C VAL A 61 7.68 2.83 -2.40
N GLU A 62 7.14 2.74 -3.61
CA GLU A 62 5.99 3.53 -4.02
C GLU A 62 4.74 2.62 -4.10
N TYR A 63 3.72 2.94 -3.31
CA TYR A 63 2.40 2.30 -3.38
C TYR A 63 1.51 3.08 -4.35
N ILE A 64 0.91 2.42 -5.33
CA ILE A 64 -0.25 2.94 -6.05
C ILE A 64 -1.49 2.41 -5.35
N SER A 65 -2.12 3.25 -4.53
CA SER A 65 -3.19 2.87 -3.62
C SER A 65 -4.50 2.56 -4.34
N ASP A 66 -5.24 1.60 -3.80
CA ASP A 66 -6.59 1.21 -4.24
C ASP A 66 -7.62 1.76 -3.25
N ASN A 67 -8.08 0.97 -2.27
CA ASN A 67 -9.19 1.35 -1.40
C ASN A 67 -8.79 1.89 -0.01
N ILE A 68 -9.67 2.73 0.53
CA ILE A 68 -9.73 3.13 1.94
C ILE A 68 -10.18 1.95 2.81
N GLY A 69 -10.24 2.14 4.12
CA GLY A 69 -10.74 1.12 5.04
C GLY A 69 -9.65 0.15 5.50
N THR A 70 -9.97 -1.15 5.53
CA THR A 70 -9.04 -2.19 6.00
C THR A 70 -7.83 -2.29 5.07
N GLU A 71 -8.01 -2.10 3.76
CA GLU A 71 -6.90 -2.12 2.82
C GLU A 71 -5.84 -1.06 3.12
N LEU A 72 -6.26 0.21 3.24
CA LEU A 72 -5.36 1.31 3.60
C LEU A 72 -4.69 1.06 4.96
N LEU A 73 -5.41 0.55 5.96
CA LEU A 73 -4.83 0.23 7.27
C LEU A 73 -3.72 -0.81 7.18
N LEU A 74 -3.93 -1.88 6.40
CA LEU A 74 -2.92 -2.94 6.23
C LEU A 74 -1.73 -2.48 5.38
N ASP A 75 -1.96 -1.57 4.43
CA ASP A 75 -0.89 -0.95 3.66
C ASP A 75 -0.02 -0.03 4.53
N LEU A 76 -0.63 0.77 5.42
CA LEU A 76 0.08 1.58 6.41
C LEU A 76 0.85 0.70 7.41
N ALA A 77 0.26 -0.39 7.90
CA ALA A 77 0.94 -1.35 8.76
C ALA A 77 2.13 -2.03 8.05
N MET A 78 2.00 -2.32 6.75
CA MET A 78 3.11 -2.84 5.96
C MET A 78 4.22 -1.80 5.79
N ALA A 79 3.90 -0.53 5.55
CA ALA A 79 4.88 0.54 5.50
C ALA A 79 5.63 0.71 6.83
N ASP A 80 4.90 0.68 7.96
CA ASP A 80 5.49 0.66 9.30
C ASP A 80 6.46 -0.53 9.49
N HIS A 81 6.06 -1.72 9.05
CA HIS A 81 6.91 -2.90 9.10
C HIS A 81 8.20 -2.72 8.29
N MET A 82 8.09 -2.24 7.03
CA MET A 82 9.25 -2.02 6.17
C MET A 82 10.22 -0.98 6.75
N LEU A 83 9.69 0.11 7.30
CA LEU A 83 10.51 1.18 7.89
C LEU A 83 11.14 0.75 9.22
N THR A 84 10.39 0.06 10.08
CA THR A 84 10.89 -0.47 11.36
C THR A 84 12.03 -1.46 11.17
N HIS A 85 11.92 -2.34 10.17
CA HIS A 85 12.92 -3.39 9.91
C HIS A 85 14.01 -2.96 8.92
N ASN A 86 14.06 -1.68 8.54
CA ASN A 86 15.02 -1.13 7.57
C ASN A 86 15.02 -1.90 6.24
N TRP A 87 13.86 -2.18 5.66
CA TRP A 87 13.74 -2.72 4.30
C TRP A 87 13.72 -1.61 3.25
N CYS A 88 13.36 -0.40 3.65
CA CYS A 88 13.47 0.82 2.86
C CYS A 88 13.71 2.03 3.77
N GLY A 89 14.05 3.18 3.18
CA GLY A 89 14.14 4.45 3.91
C GLY A 89 12.93 5.35 3.73
N LYS A 90 12.15 5.12 2.67
CA LYS A 90 11.04 5.96 2.27
C LYS A 90 9.93 5.11 1.64
N VAL A 91 8.68 5.40 2.02
CA VAL A 91 7.46 4.89 1.40
C VAL A 91 6.63 6.07 0.90
N THR A 92 6.18 6.02 -0.35
CA THR A 92 5.24 7.02 -0.89
C THR A 92 3.93 6.33 -1.25
N PHE A 93 2.82 6.87 -0.76
CA PHE A 93 1.47 6.48 -1.17
C PHE A 93 0.96 7.43 -2.24
N HIS A 94 0.77 6.90 -3.44
CA HIS A 94 0.09 7.59 -4.53
C HIS A 94 -1.42 7.39 -4.42
N VAL A 95 -2.11 8.48 -4.11
CA VAL A 95 -3.54 8.50 -3.82
C VAL A 95 -4.28 9.30 -4.89
N LYS A 96 -5.58 9.09 -4.99
CA LYS A 96 -6.42 9.82 -5.95
C LYS A 96 -6.54 11.27 -5.49
N ALA A 97 -6.51 12.20 -6.44
CA ALA A 97 -6.65 13.63 -6.15
C ALA A 97 -8.12 14.04 -5.93
N GLU A 98 -9.05 13.30 -6.52
CA GLU A 98 -10.49 13.55 -6.46
C GLU A 98 -11.28 12.24 -6.17
N PRO A 99 -12.54 12.31 -5.72
CA PRO A 99 -13.35 11.12 -5.48
C PRO A 99 -13.58 10.32 -6.77
N ILE A 100 -13.23 9.04 -6.76
CA ILE A 100 -13.49 8.11 -7.86
C ILE A 100 -13.72 6.71 -7.30
N TYR A 101 -14.52 5.88 -7.97
CA TYR A 101 -14.77 4.48 -7.61
C TYR A 101 -15.22 4.18 -6.16
N VAL A 102 -15.92 5.14 -5.52
CA VAL A 102 -16.55 5.02 -4.19
C VAL A 102 -15.56 4.90 -3.03
N SER A 103 -14.62 3.96 -3.09
CA SER A 103 -13.71 3.62 -1.99
C SER A 103 -12.24 3.96 -2.27
N ASP A 104 -11.89 4.60 -3.39
CA ASP A 104 -10.49 4.90 -3.66
C ASP A 104 -9.89 5.90 -2.65
N VAL A 105 -8.65 5.65 -2.23
CA VAL A 105 -7.93 6.49 -1.25
C VAL A 105 -7.67 7.89 -1.79
N MET A 106 -8.02 8.91 -0.99
CA MET A 106 -7.59 10.30 -1.14
C MET A 106 -6.78 10.78 0.08
N PRO A 107 -6.10 11.94 0.01
CA PRO A 107 -5.33 12.45 1.15
C PRO A 107 -6.16 12.60 2.44
N ALA A 108 -7.40 13.08 2.34
CA ALA A 108 -8.28 13.26 3.49
C ALA A 108 -8.64 11.94 4.19
N ASP A 109 -8.66 10.82 3.46
CA ASP A 109 -8.96 9.51 4.05
C ASP A 109 -7.77 8.98 4.86
N VAL A 110 -6.54 9.31 4.46
CA VAL A 110 -5.34 8.99 5.25
C VAL A 110 -5.37 9.75 6.58
N ASP A 111 -5.71 11.04 6.55
CA ASP A 111 -5.87 11.85 7.76
C ASP A 111 -7.01 11.31 8.65
N GLY A 112 -8.14 10.93 8.04
CA GLY A 112 -9.27 10.33 8.73
C GLY A 112 -8.91 9.01 9.43
N HIS A 113 -8.13 8.15 8.78
CA HIS A 113 -7.63 6.89 9.36
C HIS A 113 -6.73 7.14 10.58
N VAL A 114 -5.82 8.10 10.47
CA VAL A 114 -4.95 8.53 11.58
C VAL A 114 -5.80 8.99 12.77
N MET A 115 -6.77 9.87 12.53
CA MET A 115 -7.69 10.34 13.58
C MET A 115 -8.48 9.21 14.23
N GLU A 116 -8.94 8.23 13.44
CA GLU A 116 -9.71 7.09 13.96
C GLU A 116 -8.84 6.12 14.79
N MET A 117 -7.58 5.91 14.40
CA MET A 117 -6.63 5.08 15.16
C MET A 117 -6.30 5.69 16.54
N GLN A 118 -6.33 7.02 16.66
CA GLN A 118 -6.03 7.73 17.91
C GLN A 118 -7.13 7.63 18.98
N ARG A 119 -8.34 7.19 18.62
CA ARG A 119 -9.46 7.17 19.56
C ARG A 119 -9.19 6.27 20.76
N GLU A 120 -9.66 6.69 21.94
CA GLU A 120 -9.46 5.95 23.19
C GLU A 120 -10.06 4.54 23.17
N ILE A 121 -11.12 4.33 22.39
CA ILE A 121 -11.76 3.03 22.20
C ILE A 121 -10.90 2.01 21.45
N ARG A 122 -9.85 2.45 20.74
CA ARG A 122 -8.92 1.57 20.04
C ARG A 122 -7.93 0.91 21.00
N THR A 123 -7.27 -0.16 20.57
CA THR A 123 -6.30 -0.85 21.43
C THR A 123 -5.00 -0.02 21.56
N PRO A 124 -4.20 -0.25 22.62
CA PRO A 124 -2.90 0.40 22.76
C PRO A 124 -1.97 0.18 21.56
N GLU A 125 -2.03 -0.99 20.92
CA GLU A 125 -1.20 -1.38 19.77
C GLU A 125 -1.55 -0.54 18.54
N VAL A 126 -2.84 -0.33 18.27
CA VAL A 126 -3.32 0.52 17.16
C VAL A 126 -2.88 1.97 17.37
N ARG A 127 -3.02 2.50 18.59
CA ARG A 127 -2.51 3.84 18.91
C ARG A 127 -0.98 3.94 18.82
N ALA A 128 -0.26 2.86 19.14
CA ALA A 128 1.19 2.83 19.01
C ALA A 128 1.63 2.80 17.55
N LEU A 129 0.91 2.09 16.68
CA LEU A 129 1.11 2.13 15.22
C LEU A 129 0.92 3.56 14.70
N ASP A 130 -0.18 4.21 15.06
CA ASP A 130 -0.45 5.59 14.67
C ASP A 130 0.70 6.55 15.02
N LYS A 131 1.22 6.47 16.25
CA LYS A 131 2.36 7.28 16.68
C LYS A 131 3.59 7.09 15.80
N ARG A 132 3.91 5.85 15.42
CA ARG A 132 5.05 5.57 14.52
C ARG A 132 4.81 6.13 13.13
N LEU A 133 3.61 5.95 12.58
CA LEU A 133 3.22 6.51 11.28
C LEU A 133 3.36 8.04 11.27
N ALA A 134 2.86 8.73 12.29
CA ALA A 134 2.99 10.17 12.44
C ALA A 134 4.45 10.62 12.50
N GLU A 135 5.31 9.89 13.23
CA GLU A 135 6.74 10.15 13.23
C GLU A 135 7.37 10.00 11.83
N TYR A 136 7.03 8.93 11.10
CA TYR A 136 7.55 8.72 9.74
C TYR A 136 7.12 9.82 8.78
N VAL A 137 5.87 10.29 8.88
CA VAL A 137 5.39 11.44 8.11
C VAL A 137 6.18 12.69 8.46
N SER A 138 6.37 13.00 9.75
CA SER A 138 7.14 14.18 10.18
C SER A 138 8.60 14.16 9.73
N LYS A 139 9.20 12.96 9.60
CA LYS A 139 10.56 12.74 9.10
C LYS A 139 10.64 12.67 7.57
N GLY A 140 9.52 12.76 6.86
CA GLY A 140 9.46 12.63 5.39
C GLY A 140 9.73 11.20 4.89
N GLN A 141 9.66 10.20 5.76
CA GLN A 141 9.82 8.79 5.43
C GLN A 141 8.53 8.18 4.88
N ILE A 142 7.36 8.70 5.27
CA ILE A 142 6.10 8.42 4.59
C ILE A 142 5.65 9.70 3.88
N ILE A 143 5.34 9.60 2.59
CA ILE A 143 4.79 10.70 1.79
C ILE A 143 3.43 10.29 1.22
N ILE A 144 2.42 11.14 1.39
CA ILE A 144 1.14 11.00 0.69
C ILE A 144 1.16 11.94 -0.51
N ARG A 145 0.94 11.40 -1.71
CA ARG A 145 1.10 12.12 -2.97
C ARG A 145 -0.14 11.98 -3.85
N PRO A 146 -1.07 12.96 -3.80
CA PRO A 146 -2.16 13.00 -4.77
C PRO A 146 -1.66 13.37 -6.17
N ASP A 147 -2.29 12.81 -7.18
CA ASP A 147 -2.07 13.18 -8.59
C ASP A 147 -3.35 12.91 -9.40
N THR A 148 -3.77 13.86 -10.23
CA THR A 148 -4.96 13.71 -11.07
C THR A 148 -4.84 12.58 -12.09
N TYR A 149 -3.63 12.13 -12.42
CA TYR A 149 -3.42 10.96 -13.27
C TYR A 149 -4.07 9.69 -12.70
N TRP A 150 -4.08 9.55 -11.37
CA TRP A 150 -4.64 8.36 -10.73
C TRP A 150 -6.17 8.30 -10.85
N ASN A 151 -6.81 9.44 -11.11
CA ASN A 151 -8.25 9.56 -11.41
C ASN A 151 -8.59 9.26 -12.88
N GLN A 152 -7.61 9.06 -13.75
CA GLN A 152 -7.86 8.78 -15.16
C GLN A 152 -8.05 7.29 -15.42
N TYR A 153 -8.86 6.98 -16.44
CA TYR A 153 -9.08 5.62 -16.95
C TYR A 153 -7.99 5.15 -17.93
N THR A 154 -6.93 5.96 -18.10
CA THR A 154 -5.82 5.67 -19.02
C THR A 154 -4.92 4.58 -18.46
N TYR A 155 -4.28 3.87 -19.38
CA TYR A 155 -3.40 2.77 -19.02
C TYR A 155 -1.98 3.24 -18.71
N TYR A 156 -1.17 2.41 -18.05
CA TYR A 156 0.15 2.85 -17.58
C TYR A 156 1.17 3.18 -18.68
N TRP A 157 1.00 2.68 -19.91
CA TRP A 157 1.87 3.12 -21.02
C TRP A 157 1.50 4.52 -21.55
N GLU A 158 0.35 5.06 -21.15
CA GLU A 158 -0.08 6.43 -21.43
C GLU A 158 0.28 7.39 -20.29
N MET A 159 1.00 6.90 -19.27
CA MET A 159 1.42 7.69 -18.12
C MET A 159 2.24 8.91 -18.57
N PRO A 160 1.98 10.11 -18.04
CA PRO A 160 2.77 11.30 -18.37
C PRO A 160 4.27 11.09 -18.13
N ALA A 161 5.11 11.63 -19.02
CA ALA A 161 6.56 11.47 -18.95
C ALA A 161 7.14 12.00 -17.63
N GLU A 162 6.57 13.07 -17.06
CA GLU A 162 7.01 13.60 -15.77
C GLU A 162 6.77 12.59 -14.64
N LEU A 163 5.61 11.91 -14.64
CA LEU A 163 5.26 10.93 -13.64
C LEU A 163 6.12 9.67 -13.76
N GLN A 164 6.35 9.19 -14.99
CA GLN A 164 7.25 8.06 -15.27
C GLN A 164 8.68 8.36 -14.79
N THR A 165 9.20 9.55 -15.13
CA THR A 165 10.56 9.98 -14.74
C THR A 165 10.71 10.06 -13.23
N ARG A 166 9.68 10.59 -12.54
CA ARG A 166 9.66 10.65 -11.07
C ARG A 166 9.68 9.26 -10.45
N LEU A 167 8.79 8.37 -10.89
CA LEU A 167 8.74 6.98 -10.40
C LEU A 167 10.05 6.25 -10.65
N ALA A 168 10.61 6.35 -11.86
CA ALA A 168 11.89 5.71 -12.20
C ALA A 168 13.07 6.24 -11.37
N ARG A 169 13.00 7.49 -10.89
CA ARG A 169 14.03 8.10 -10.06
C ARG A 169 13.89 7.76 -8.58
N GLU A 170 12.66 7.75 -8.06
CA GLU A 170 12.40 7.60 -6.62
C GLU A 170 12.16 6.15 -6.21
N ALA A 171 11.56 5.33 -7.08
CA ALA A 171 11.15 3.98 -6.74
C ALA A 171 12.29 2.97 -6.95
N THR A 172 12.56 2.20 -5.90
CA THR A 172 13.23 0.89 -6.01
C THR A 172 12.21 -0.20 -6.31
N LEU A 173 11.03 -0.11 -5.69
CA LEU A 173 9.91 -1.02 -5.87
C LEU A 173 8.62 -0.21 -6.00
N VAL A 174 7.77 -0.58 -6.96
CA VAL A 174 6.40 -0.06 -7.09
C VAL A 174 5.42 -1.19 -6.77
N ILE A 175 4.52 -0.97 -5.83
CA ILE A 175 3.47 -1.91 -5.43
C ILE A 175 2.14 -1.38 -5.96
N LEU A 176 1.57 -2.11 -6.91
CA LEU A 176 0.24 -1.83 -7.47
C LEU A 176 -0.80 -2.59 -6.66
N LYS A 177 -1.71 -1.88 -5.99
CA LYS A 177 -2.79 -2.49 -5.19
C LYS A 177 -4.05 -2.68 -6.03
N GLY A 178 -4.74 -3.80 -5.87
CA GLY A 178 -6.09 -3.98 -6.41
C GLY A 178 -6.22 -4.29 -7.91
N ASP A 179 -7.45 -4.64 -8.30
CA ASP A 179 -7.80 -5.10 -9.66
C ASP A 179 -7.68 -3.99 -10.70
N LEU A 180 -8.13 -2.77 -10.40
CA LEU A 180 -8.09 -1.66 -11.35
C LEU A 180 -6.65 -1.36 -11.79
N ASN A 181 -5.71 -1.32 -10.84
CA ASN A 181 -4.31 -1.10 -11.15
C ASN A 181 -3.69 -2.26 -11.95
N TYR A 182 -4.12 -3.49 -11.71
CA TYR A 182 -3.71 -4.66 -12.50
C TYR A 182 -4.21 -4.58 -13.95
N ARG A 183 -5.50 -4.24 -14.15
CA ARG A 183 -6.09 -4.06 -15.48
C ARG A 183 -5.44 -2.91 -16.24
N ARG A 184 -5.13 -1.81 -15.56
CA ARG A 184 -4.39 -0.66 -16.13
C ARG A 184 -2.97 -1.04 -16.58
N LEU A 185 -2.33 -1.98 -15.89
CA LEU A 185 -1.00 -2.50 -16.26
C LEU A 185 -1.06 -3.39 -17.50
N LEU A 186 -2.05 -4.28 -17.58
CA LEU A 186 -2.15 -5.29 -18.65
C LEU A 186 -3.00 -4.87 -19.84
N SER A 187 -3.37 -3.60 -19.91
CA SER A 187 -4.19 -3.07 -20.99
C SER A 187 -5.64 -3.55 -21.04
N ASP A 188 -6.12 -4.21 -19.99
CA ASP A 188 -7.46 -4.85 -19.95
C ASP A 188 -7.75 -5.70 -21.22
N ARG A 189 -6.72 -6.38 -21.73
CA ARG A 189 -6.79 -7.20 -22.96
C ARG A 189 -7.19 -8.63 -22.64
N LEU A 190 -7.90 -9.25 -23.59
CA LEU A 190 -8.25 -10.67 -23.63
C LEU A 190 -7.09 -11.55 -24.10
#